data_AF-A0A519HQ10-F1
#
_entry.id   AF-A0A519HQ10-F1
#
_cell.length_a   1.000
_cell.length_b   1.000
_cell.length_c   1.000
_cell.angle_alpha   90.00
_cell.angle_beta   90.00
_cell.angle_gamma   90.00
#
_symmetry.space_group_name_H-M   'P 1'
#
loop_
_entity.id
_entity.type
_entity.pdbx_description
1 polymer ?
#
loop_
_entity_poly.entity_id
_entity_poly.type
_entity_poly.pdbx_seq_one_letter_code
_entity_poly.pdbx_strand_id
1 'polypeptide(L)' 'MLDLDMGAYAGFVWPAWGISALVLAALVARTVVAARRWKAELKRLEDDQ' A
#
# COMPACT_ATOMS: atom_id res chain seq x y z
N MET A 1 12.98 13.90 19.59
CA MET A 1 12.21 14.61 18.54
C MET A 1 12.49 13.90 17.23
N LEU A 2 11.49 13.74 16.36
CA LEU A 2 11.73 13.26 15.01
C LEU A 2 12.46 14.38 14.26
N ASP A 3 13.72 14.14 13.90
CA ASP A 3 14.47 15.03 13.03
C ASP A 3 14.29 14.55 11.59
N LEU A 4 13.61 15.37 10.79
CA LEU A 4 13.27 15.10 9.40
C LEU A 4 13.97 16.09 8.46
N ASP A 5 14.88 16.91 8.99
CA ASP A 5 15.71 17.79 8.19
C ASP A 5 16.91 17.00 7.63
N MET A 6 16.85 16.75 6.32
CA MET A 6 17.91 16.03 5.61
C MET A 6 18.95 17.00 5.01
N GLY A 7 18.79 18.31 5.24
CA GLY A 7 19.66 19.36 4.74
C GLY A 7 19.88 19.25 3.23
N ALA A 8 21.15 19.29 2.81
CA ALA A 8 21.55 19.19 1.41
C ALA A 8 21.13 17.86 0.73
N TYR A 9 20.88 16.80 1.50
CA TYR A 9 20.50 15.48 0.96
C TYR A 9 18.99 15.29 0.83
N ALA A 10 18.17 16.27 1.23
CA ALA A 10 16.71 16.19 1.15
C ALA A 10 16.21 15.82 -0.25
N GLY A 11 16.85 16.36 -1.30
CA GLY A 11 16.53 16.05 -2.69
C GLY A 11 16.74 14.59 -3.10
N PHE A 12 17.54 13.81 -2.36
CA PHE A 12 17.76 12.38 -2.60
C PHE A 12 16.95 11.51 -1.65
N VAL A 13 16.93 11.87 -0.36
CA VAL A 13 16.31 11.06 0.70
C VAL A 13 14.79 11.04 0.57
N TRP A 14 14.17 12.20 0.39
CA TRP A 14 12.71 12.30 0.34
C TRP A 14 12.09 11.56 -0.84
N PRO A 15 12.62 11.66 -2.08
CA PRO A 15 12.11 10.87 -3.19
C PRO A 15 12.29 9.37 -2.99
N ALA A 16 13.42 8.91 -2.44
CA ALA A 16 13.64 7.49 -2.17
C ALA A 16 12.61 6.94 -1.17
N TRP A 17 12.35 7.66 -0.08
CA TRP A 17 11.31 7.30 0.88
C TRP A 17 9.91 7.41 0.28
N GLY A 18 9.63 8.45 -0.49
CA GLY A 18 8.34 8.64 -1.17
C GLY A 18 8.01 7.50 -2.12
N ILE A 19 8.96 7.08 -2.95
CA ILE A 19 8.80 5.94 -3.86
C ILE A 19 8.61 4.64 -3.07
N SER A 20 9.39 4.43 -2.01
CA SER A 20 9.27 3.24 -1.17
C SER A 20 7.89 3.15 -0.53
N ALA A 21 7.42 4.24 0.08
CA ALA A 21 6.08 4.33 0.68
C ALA A 21 4.99 4.10 -0.38
N LEU A 22 5.16 4.66 -1.59
CA LEU A 22 4.23 4.45 -2.69
C LEU A 22 4.15 2.98 -3.12
N VAL A 23 5.28 2.31 -3.27
CA VAL A 23 5.33 0.88 -3.63
C VAL A 23 4.66 0.02 -2.56
N LEU A 24 4.94 0.29 -1.28
CA LEU A 24 4.32 -0.43 -0.17
C LEU A 24 2.80 -0.18 -0.13
N ALA A 25 2.36 1.05 -0.31
CA ALA A 25 0.94 1.40 -0.38
C ALA A 25 0.25 0.70 -1.55
N ALA A 26 0.89 0.65 -2.72
CA ALA A 26 0.38 -0.07 -3.88
C ALA A 26 0.26 -1.58 -3.61
N LEU A 27 1.24 -2.18 -2.93
CA LEU A 27 1.20 -3.58 -2.55
C LEU A 27 0.02 -3.86 -1.60
N VAL A 28 -0.15 -3.04 -0.57
CA VAL A 28 -1.29 -3.12 0.38
C VAL A 28 -2.62 -2.95 -0.35
N ALA A 29 -2.72 -1.99 -1.27
CA ALA A 29 -3.95 -1.79 -2.04
C ALA A 29 -4.28 -3.03 -2.88
N ARG A 30 -3.28 -3.64 -3.54
CA ARG A 30 -3.49 -4.86 -4.33
C ARG A 30 -3.96 -6.04 -3.48
N THR A 31 -3.39 -6.23 -2.30
CA THR A 31 -3.79 -7.33 -1.40
C THR A 31 -5.22 -7.14 -0.90
N VAL A 32 -5.59 -5.92 -0.50
CA VAL A 32 -6.95 -5.59 -0.06
C VAL A 32 -7.97 -5.80 -1.19
N VAL A 33 -7.67 -5.35 -2.41
CA VAL A 33 -8.55 -5.54 -3.57
C VAL A 33 -8.75 -7.02 -3.87
N ALA A 34 -7.68 -7.81 -3.87
CA ALA A 34 -7.76 -9.25 -4.10
C ALA A 34 -8.61 -9.96 -3.02
N ALA A 35 -8.38 -9.62 -1.74
CA ALA A 35 -9.13 -10.17 -0.63
C ALA A 35 -10.63 -9.84 -0.73
N ARG A 36 -10.97 -8.58 -1.07
CA ARG A 36 -12.36 -8.17 -1.26
C ARG A 36 -13.04 -8.91 -2.41
N ARG A 37 -12.33 -9.10 -3.53
CA ARG A 37 -12.85 -9.83 -4.69
C ARG A 37 -13.17 -11.28 -4.33
N TRP A 38 -12.25 -11.97 -3.67
CA TRP A 38 -12.47 -13.37 -3.29
C TRP A 38 -13.52 -13.52 -2.19
N LYS A 39 -13.59 -12.57 -1.25
CA LYS A 39 -14.66 -12.57 -0.25
C LYS A 39 -16.04 -12.38 -0.88
N ALA A 40 -16.16 -11.52 -1.90
CA ALA A 40 -17.41 -11.34 -2.64
C ALA A 40 -17.78 -12.60 -3.43
N GLU A 41 -16.80 -13.25 -4.04
CA GLU A 41 -17.02 -14.49 -4.78
C GLU A 41 -17.42 -15.64 -3.85
N LEU A 42 -16.77 -15.78 -2.69
CA LEU A 42 -17.15 -16.77 -1.68
C LEU A 42 -18.59 -16.55 -1.22
N LYS A 43 -18.96 -15.29 -0.91
CA LYS A 43 -20.33 -14.96 -0.53
C LYS A 43 -21.34 -15.33 -1.61
N ARG A 44 -21.02 -15.11 -2.89
CA ARG A 44 -21.89 -15.49 -4.01
C ARG A 44 -22.12 -17.00 -4.05
N LEU A 45 -21.05 -17.79 -3.88
CA LEU A 45 -21.14 -19.25 -3.87
C LEU A 45 -21.89 -19.80 -2.65
N GLU A 46 -21.75 -19.16 -1.49
CA GLU A 46 -22.50 -19.49 -0.27
C GLU A 46 -24.00 -19.15 -0.39
N ASP A 47 -24.34 -18.03 -1.04
CA ASP A 47 -25.73 -17.61 -1.25
C ASP A 47 -26.46 -18.49 -2.32
N ASP A 48 -25.71 -19.16 -3.21
CA ASP A 48 -26.22 -20.04 -4.27
C ASP A 48 -26.48 -21.51 -3.81
N GLN A 49 -26.06 -21.90 -2.59
CA GLN A 49 -26.31 -23.24 -1.98
C GLN A 49 -27.57 -23.26 -1.10
#